data_AF-A0A8T3S2T1-F1
#
_entry.id   AF-A0A8T3S2T1-F1
#
_cell.length_a   1.000
_cell.length_b   1.000
_cell.length_c   1.000
_cell.angle_alpha   90.00
_cell.angle_beta   90.00
_cell.angle_gamma   90.00
#
_symmetry.space_group_name_H-M   'P 1'
#
loop_
_entity.id
_entity.type
_entity.pdbx_description
1 polymer ?
#
loop_
_entity_poly.entity_id
_entity_poly.type
_entity_poly.pdbx_seq_one_letter_code
_entity_poly.pdbx_strand_id
1 'polypeptide(L)'
;MVELAIKEVAKKWDLRIYEKDREQMKFHTQGKEAFFIVLYFNKDPVLSLDNSGVGEVITLMAVDYGNMPIQDLKKLAYDVIDTFETRFDIKFEKN
;
A
#
# COMPACT_ATOMS: atom_id res chain seq x y z
N MET A 1 3.98 11.72 -1.37
CA MET A 1 3.86 11.40 -2.82
C MET A 1 3.18 10.04 -3.02
N VAL A 2 3.66 9.00 -2.34
CA VAL A 2 3.04 7.66 -2.24
C VAL A 2 1.61 7.71 -1.67
N GLU A 3 1.37 8.57 -0.68
CA GLU A 3 0.07 8.68 0.01
C GLU A 3 -1.02 9.24 -0.89
N LEU A 4 -0.68 10.08 -1.85
CA LEU A 4 -1.66 10.60 -2.80
C LEU A 4 -2.12 9.50 -3.75
N ALA A 5 -1.17 8.72 -4.27
CA ALA A 5 -1.47 7.57 -5.13
C ALA A 5 -2.40 6.57 -4.42
N ILE A 6 -2.07 6.21 -3.17
CA ILE A 6 -2.88 5.24 -2.44
C ILE A 6 -4.24 5.81 -1.98
N LYS A 7 -4.33 7.12 -1.70
CA LYS A 7 -5.60 7.80 -1.40
C LYS A 7 -6.55 7.82 -2.59
N GLU A 8 -6.03 7.97 -3.80
CA GLU A 8 -6.82 7.88 -5.03
C GLU A 8 -7.42 6.48 -5.23
N VAL A 9 -6.60 5.43 -5.05
CA VAL A 9 -7.07 4.04 -5.13
C VAL A 9 -8.08 3.74 -4.02
N ALA A 10 -7.79 4.11 -2.78
CA ALA A 10 -8.69 3.89 -1.66
C ALA A 10 -10.05 4.57 -1.89
N LYS A 11 -10.06 5.79 -2.43
CA LYS A 11 -11.30 6.50 -2.80
C LYS A 11 -12.07 5.79 -3.91
N LYS A 12 -11.39 5.28 -4.95
CA LYS A 12 -12.01 4.52 -6.05
C LYS A 12 -12.74 3.27 -5.54
N TRP A 13 -12.17 2.62 -4.53
CA TRP A 13 -12.65 1.36 -3.98
C TRP A 13 -13.48 1.49 -2.69
N ASP A 14 -13.76 2.71 -2.24
CA ASP A 14 -14.44 3.00 -0.97
C ASP A 14 -13.77 2.30 0.25
N LEU A 15 -12.44 2.36 0.31
CA LEU A 15 -11.63 1.72 1.34
C LEU A 15 -11.24 2.73 2.44
N ARG A 16 -11.21 2.23 3.67
CA ARG A 16 -10.64 2.98 4.80
C ARG A 16 -9.12 2.91 4.76
N ILE A 17 -8.46 4.00 5.13
CA ILE A 17 -7.00 4.11 5.15
C ILE A 17 -6.51 4.26 6.59
N TYR A 18 -5.43 3.54 6.91
CA TYR A 18 -4.58 3.81 8.06
C TYR A 18 -3.18 4.17 7.58
N GLU A 19 -2.62 5.26 8.12
CA GLU A 19 -1.25 5.71 7.87
C GLU A 19 -0.54 5.81 9.22
N LYS A 20 0.64 5.18 9.34
CA LYS A 20 1.48 5.37 10.53
C LYS A 20 2.27 6.68 10.40
N ASP A 21 2.48 7.35 11.54
CA ASP A 21 3.22 8.61 11.60
C ASP A 21 4.62 8.49 10.97
N ARG A 22 4.98 9.46 10.12
CA ARG A 22 6.23 9.41 9.34
C ARG A 22 7.47 9.52 10.21
N GLU A 23 7.44 10.30 11.29
CA GLU A 23 8.58 10.41 12.20
C GLU A 23 8.78 9.12 12.99
N GLN A 24 7.68 8.48 13.42
CA GLN A 24 7.75 7.14 14.01
C GLN A 24 8.31 6.11 13.03
N MET A 25 8.01 6.24 11.74
CA MET A 25 8.51 5.30 10.73
C MET A 25 10.02 5.41 10.48
N LYS A 26 10.62 6.61 10.57
CA LYS A 26 12.07 6.81 10.38
C LYS A 26 12.93 6.01 11.37
N PHE A 27 12.43 5.74 12.57
CA PHE A 27 13.14 4.88 13.54
C PHE A 27 13.33 3.45 13.01
N HIS A 28 12.44 2.97 12.14
CA HIS A 28 12.51 1.63 11.57
C HIS A 28 13.43 1.52 10.33
N THR A 29 13.98 2.64 9.86
CA THR A 29 14.78 2.73 8.63
C THR A 29 16.08 3.51 8.83
N GLN A 30 16.59 3.55 10.08
CA GLN A 30 17.85 4.22 10.42
C GLN A 30 17.88 5.70 9.97
N GLY A 31 16.73 6.38 10.05
CA GLY A 31 16.60 7.79 9.66
C GLY A 31 16.27 8.05 8.19
N LYS A 32 16.22 7.01 7.34
CA LYS A 32 15.74 7.14 5.95
C LYS A 32 14.23 7.37 5.91
N GLU A 33 13.73 7.97 4.83
CA GLU A 33 12.28 8.13 4.65
C GLU A 33 11.56 6.77 4.69
N ALA A 34 10.51 6.68 5.49
CA ALA A 34 9.74 5.46 5.64
C ALA A 34 8.24 5.73 5.74
N PHE A 35 7.43 4.77 5.27
CA PHE A 35 5.98 4.76 5.39
C PHE A 35 5.46 3.37 5.72
N PHE A 36 4.25 3.37 6.29
CA PHE A 36 3.42 2.20 6.45
C PHE A 36 1.96 2.65 6.27
N ILE A 37 1.30 2.09 5.26
CA ILE A 37 -0.06 2.42 4.86
C ILE A 37 -0.85 1.13 4.71
N VAL A 38 -2.07 1.09 5.24
CA VAL A 38 -2.96 -0.08 5.15
C VAL A 38 -4.33 0.35 4.67
N LEU A 39 -4.85 -0.38 3.68
CA LEU A 39 -6.21 -0.27 3.18
C LEU A 39 -7.08 -1.34 3.82
N TYR A 40 -8.27 -0.92 4.25
CA TYR A 40 -9.24 -1.76 4.91
C TYR A 40 -10.54 -1.83 4.10
N PHE A 41 -10.99 -3.06 3.88
CA PHE A 41 -12.35 -3.37 3.41
C PHE A 41 -13.18 -3.78 4.63
N ASN A 42 -14.21 -3.01 4.95
CA ASN A 42 -14.93 -3.11 6.23
C ASN A 42 -13.99 -2.91 7.45
N LYS A 43 -13.65 -3.99 8.16
CA LYS A 43 -12.78 -3.98 9.35
C LYS A 43 -11.46 -4.73 9.11
N ASP A 44 -11.29 -5.33 7.94
CA ASP A 44 -10.14 -6.20 7.67
C ASP A 44 -9.10 -5.50 6.81
N PRO A 45 -7.81 -5.63 7.13
CA PRO A 45 -6.74 -5.11 6.29
C PRO A 45 -6.63 -5.99 5.04
N VAL A 46 -6.86 -5.39 3.87
CA VAL A 46 -6.82 -6.12 2.59
C VAL A 46 -5.53 -5.88 1.82
N LEU A 47 -4.88 -4.74 2.05
CA LEU A 47 -3.68 -4.37 1.32
C LEU A 47 -2.81 -3.44 2.17
N SER A 48 -1.51 -3.68 2.22
CA SER A 48 -0.54 -2.80 2.87
C SER A 48 0.58 -2.41 1.93
N LEU A 49 1.02 -1.15 2.05
CA LEU A 49 2.21 -0.61 1.42
C LEU A 49 3.18 -0.13 2.49
N ASP A 50 4.42 -0.57 2.40
CA ASP A 50 5.48 -0.10 3.27
C ASP A 50 6.85 -0.18 2.59
N ASN A 51 7.82 0.57 3.12
CA ASN A 51 9.23 0.42 2.78
C ASN A 51 10.07 0.26 4.05
N SER A 52 9.43 -0.19 5.13
CA SER A 52 10.06 -0.28 6.44
C SER A 52 11.12 -1.39 6.45
N GLY A 53 12.26 -1.15 7.10
CA GLY A 53 13.40 -2.08 7.13
C GLY A 53 14.38 -1.96 5.96
N VAL A 54 13.93 -1.66 4.73
CA VAL A 54 14.81 -1.59 3.54
C VAL A 54 15.01 -0.16 3.02
N GLY A 55 14.02 0.72 3.20
CA GLY A 55 14.04 2.15 2.82
C GLY A 55 13.94 2.43 1.32
N GLU A 56 14.54 1.59 0.48
CA GLU A 56 14.66 1.78 -0.97
C GLU A 56 13.67 0.91 -1.79
N VAL A 57 12.99 -0.03 -1.14
CA VAL A 57 12.03 -0.94 -1.78
C VAL A 57 10.64 -0.64 -1.28
N ILE A 58 9.68 -0.51 -2.19
CA ILE A 58 8.25 -0.46 -1.86
C ILE A 58 7.73 -1.90 -1.87
N THR A 59 7.30 -2.37 -0.71
CA THR A 59 6.61 -3.64 -0.54
C THR A 59 5.11 -3.41 -0.67
N LEU A 60 4.47 -4.25 -1.48
CA LEU A 60 3.02 -4.35 -1.58
C LEU A 60 2.60 -5.73 -1.09
N MET A 61 1.74 -5.80 -0.09
CA MET A 61 1.19 -7.06 0.43
C MET A 61 -0.33 -7.02 0.37
N ALA A 62 -0.93 -7.96 -0.35
CA ALA A 62 -2.37 -8.21 -0.34
C ALA A 62 -2.69 -9.40 0.57
N VAL A 63 -3.70 -9.27 1.42
CA VAL A 63 -4.06 -10.31 2.40
C VAL A 63 -5.56 -10.63 2.27
N ASP A 64 -5.87 -11.92 2.19
CA ASP A 64 -7.25 -12.41 2.12
C ASP A 64 -7.74 -12.84 3.51
N TYR A 65 -8.64 -12.05 4.09
CA TYR A 65 -9.37 -12.37 5.32
C TYR A 65 -10.78 -12.92 5.05
N GLY A 66 -11.16 -13.14 3.79
CA GLY A 66 -12.43 -13.73 3.37
C GLY A 66 -13.60 -12.76 3.18
N ASN A 67 -13.48 -11.51 3.65
CA ASN A 67 -14.55 -10.52 3.52
C ASN A 67 -14.56 -9.77 2.19
N MET A 68 -13.40 -9.56 1.56
CA MET A 68 -13.31 -9.02 0.21
C MET A 68 -13.26 -10.18 -0.79
N PRO A 69 -14.12 -10.21 -1.83
CA PRO A 69 -14.02 -11.25 -2.85
C PRO A 69 -12.62 -11.30 -3.46
N ILE A 70 -12.02 -12.50 -3.53
CA ILE A 70 -10.63 -12.67 -3.99
C ILE A 70 -10.35 -12.07 -5.38
N GLN A 71 -11.35 -12.06 -6.27
CA GLN A 71 -11.22 -11.43 -7.59
C GLN A 71 -11.10 -9.91 -7.50
N ASP A 72 -11.80 -9.30 -6.55
CA ASP A 72 -11.74 -7.87 -6.33
C ASP A 72 -10.47 -7.49 -5.57
N LEU A 73 -9.99 -8.34 -4.65
CA LEU A 73 -8.67 -8.18 -4.04
C LEU A 73 -7.54 -8.18 -5.09
N LYS A 74 -7.61 -9.10 -6.07
CA LYS A 74 -6.65 -9.14 -7.18
C LYS A 74 -6.71 -7.87 -8.04
N LYS A 75 -7.91 -7.42 -8.40
CA LYS A 75 -8.09 -6.17 -9.16
C LYS A 75 -7.59 -4.96 -8.38
N LEU A 76 -7.85 -4.90 -7.07
CA LEU A 76 -7.32 -3.86 -6.19
C LEU A 76 -5.79 -3.85 -6.22
N ALA A 77 -5.14 -5.01 -6.09
CA ALA A 77 -3.68 -5.10 -6.17
C ALA A 77 -3.13 -4.62 -7.52
N TYR A 78 -3.78 -5.00 -8.64
CA TYR A 78 -3.40 -4.51 -9.97
C TYR A 78 -3.61 -3.01 -10.13
N ASP A 79 -4.73 -2.46 -9.66
CA ASP A 79 -4.99 -1.02 -9.69
C ASP A 79 -3.92 -0.24 -8.91
N VAL A 80 -3.48 -0.76 -7.76
CA VAL A 80 -2.38 -0.15 -7.00
C VAL A 80 -1.08 -0.21 -7.79
N ILE A 81 -0.72 -1.37 -8.34
CA ILE A 81 0.49 -1.54 -9.16
C ILE A 81 0.46 -0.55 -10.32
N ASP A 82 -0.59 -0.56 -11.13
CA ASP A 82 -0.73 0.31 -12.31
C ASP A 82 -0.64 1.79 -11.94
N THR A 83 -1.25 2.19 -10.81
CA THR A 83 -1.17 3.57 -10.31
C THR A 83 0.27 3.96 -9.98
N PHE A 84 1.02 3.07 -9.34
CA PHE A 84 2.40 3.37 -8.95
C PHE A 84 3.37 3.31 -10.14
N GLU A 85 3.24 2.31 -11.01
CA GLU A 85 4.05 2.20 -12.23
C GLU A 85 3.85 3.43 -13.12
N THR A 86 2.60 3.88 -13.31
CA THR A 86 2.29 5.07 -14.11
C THR A 86 2.80 6.37 -13.48
N ARG A 87 2.66 6.52 -12.17
CA ARG A 87 2.95 7.80 -11.49
C ARG A 87 4.42 8.00 -11.16
N PHE A 88 5.14 6.91 -10.89
CA PHE A 88 6.53 6.96 -10.45
C PHE A 88 7.51 6.40 -11.46
N ASP A 89 7.04 5.91 -12.61
CA ASP A 89 7.88 5.28 -13.64
C ASP A 89 8.73 4.14 -13.05
N ILE A 90 8.12 3.33 -12.18
CA ILE A 90 8.72 2.16 -11.54
C ILE A 90 8.12 0.88 -12.10
N LYS A 91 8.78 -0.25 -11.85
CA LYS A 91 8.28 -1.58 -12.22
C LYS A 91 8.19 -2.45 -10.98
N PHE A 92 7.04 -3.07 -10.75
CA PHE A 92 6.90 -4.06 -9.69
C PHE A 92 7.39 -5.42 -10.16
N GLU A 93 8.20 -6.07 -9.33
CA GLU A 93 8.57 -7.46 -9.50
C GLU A 93 7.55 -8.36 -8.80
N LYS A 94 7.04 -9.35 -9.52
CA LYS A 94 6.09 -10.33 -8.98
C LYS A 94 6.88 -11.47 -8.33
N ASN A 95 6.70 -11.66 -7.03
CA ASN A 95 7.22 -12.78 -6.25
C ASN A 95 6.11 -13.78 -5.92
#